data_AF-A0A6B3IG57-F1
#
_entry.id   AF-A0A6B3IG57-F1
#
_cell.length_a   1.000
_cell.length_b   1.000
_cell.length_c   1.000
_cell.angle_alpha   90.00
_cell.angle_beta   90.00
_cell.angle_gamma   90.00
#
_symmetry.space_group_name_H-M   'P 1'
#
loop_
_entity.id
_entity.type
_entity.pdbx_description
1 polymer ?
#
loop_
_entity_poly.entity_id
_entity_poly.type
_entity_poly.pdbx_seq_one_letter_code
_entity_poly.pdbx_strand_id
1 'polypeptide(L)'
;FVLWTADPRHDMNGLPGILAAVTAVLLLAIACVRARVYDDRGSAIALGTGALVNAAVAGSGLLSLSAGQGVGRLQFLLACAAVLVVAVILMIVAPGGDGPFVAFVFASATGLVVTFIAITAELAPTEAAAVCAPFAVGALAFLPGLSTRFARLPIGFEPPRSAVGDYGTSEPAPQGPVDAVRLAAQARRGHELLLGLVGGCALVAVAAAAVLGFSDNVWGQLLALATGVAMLMRAHLFRYTAQVGCTLAAGLGSLVLLGIGLSLNPPLTLVRDALKGDGAAL
;
A
#
# COMPACT_ATOMS: atom_id res chain seq x y z
N PHE A 1 15.23 0.24 -6.02
CA PHE A 1 16.35 -0.51 -6.64
C PHE A 1 16.52 -0.16 -8.12
N VAL A 2 15.49 -0.28 -8.98
CA VAL A 2 15.63 0.06 -10.43
C VAL A 2 15.80 1.57 -10.72
N LEU A 3 15.15 2.45 -9.95
CA LEU A 3 15.42 3.90 -9.97
C LEU A 3 16.80 4.28 -9.40
N TRP A 4 17.49 3.34 -8.74
CA TRP A 4 18.72 3.57 -8.00
C TRP A 4 19.98 3.18 -8.81
N THR A 5 19.83 2.32 -9.81
CA THR A 5 20.92 1.84 -10.66
C THR A 5 20.96 2.48 -12.04
N ALA A 6 19.96 3.30 -12.41
CA ALA A 6 19.83 3.82 -13.77
C ALA A 6 20.81 4.96 -14.10
N ASP A 7 21.22 5.80 -13.14
CA ASP A 7 22.31 6.78 -13.32
C ASP A 7 22.67 7.45 -11.97
N PRO A 8 23.87 7.26 -11.40
CA PRO A 8 24.28 7.93 -10.15
C PRO A 8 24.44 9.46 -10.29
N ARG A 9 24.22 10.03 -11.49
CA ARG A 9 24.33 11.47 -11.77
C ARG A 9 23.00 12.17 -12.00
N HIS A 10 21.86 11.48 -11.91
CA HIS A 10 20.55 12.09 -12.08
C HIS A 10 20.17 12.91 -10.83
N ASP A 11 20.65 14.15 -10.79
CA ASP A 11 20.24 15.12 -9.78
C ASP A 11 18.83 15.63 -10.11
N MET A 12 17.86 15.27 -9.27
CA MET A 12 16.50 15.78 -9.39
C MET A 12 16.34 17.18 -8.77
N ASN A 13 17.37 17.69 -8.10
CA ASN A 13 17.37 19.05 -7.58
C ASN A 13 17.61 20.05 -8.71
N GLY A 14 16.64 20.91 -8.94
CA GLY A 14 16.68 21.94 -9.99
C GLY A 14 15.51 21.82 -10.96
N LEU A 15 15.78 22.09 -12.25
CA LEU A 15 14.77 22.10 -13.31
C LEU A 15 13.88 20.82 -13.36
N PRO A 16 14.42 19.58 -13.29
CA PRO A 16 13.58 18.39 -13.37
C PRO A 16 12.62 18.24 -12.18
N GLY A 17 13.06 18.56 -10.96
CA GLY A 17 12.19 18.56 -9.77
C GLY A 17 11.09 19.61 -9.85
N ILE A 18 11.39 20.81 -10.38
CA ILE A 18 10.39 21.87 -10.58
C ILE A 18 9.36 21.45 -11.64
N LEU A 19 9.82 20.90 -12.78
CA LEU A 19 8.91 20.41 -13.82
C LEU A 19 8.02 19.28 -13.31
N ALA A 20 8.56 18.35 -12.52
CA ALA A 20 7.79 17.31 -11.87
C ALA A 20 6.76 17.90 -10.88
N ALA A 21 7.15 18.90 -10.08
CA ALA A 21 6.25 19.55 -9.14
C ALA A 21 5.10 20.28 -9.86
N VAL A 22 5.40 21.04 -10.90
CA VAL A 22 4.41 21.74 -11.72
C VAL A 22 3.46 20.75 -12.39
N THR A 23 3.99 19.66 -12.94
CA THR A 23 3.20 18.59 -13.56
C THR A 23 2.31 17.89 -12.53
N ALA A 24 2.82 17.63 -11.32
CA ALA A 24 2.05 17.05 -10.23
C ALA A 24 0.86 17.94 -9.85
N VAL A 25 1.09 19.24 -9.70
CA VAL A 25 0.04 20.21 -9.35
C VAL A 25 -1.00 20.34 -10.46
N LEU A 26 -0.58 20.41 -11.73
CA LEU A 26 -1.48 20.47 -12.88
C LEU A 26 -2.36 19.22 -12.97
N LEU A 27 -1.75 18.02 -12.88
CA LEU A 27 -2.48 16.75 -12.94
C LEU A 27 -3.43 16.60 -11.75
N LEU A 28 -3.00 17.01 -10.54
CA LEU A 28 -3.85 17.04 -9.36
C LEU A 28 -5.07 17.95 -9.57
N ALA A 29 -4.87 19.17 -10.05
CA ALA A 29 -5.95 20.11 -10.31
C ALA A 29 -6.95 19.56 -11.34
N ILE A 30 -6.46 19.01 -12.45
CA ILE A 30 -7.33 18.43 -13.49
C ILE A 30 -8.07 17.20 -12.94
N ALA A 31 -7.40 16.33 -12.17
CA ALA A 31 -8.04 15.18 -11.53
C ALA A 31 -9.16 15.61 -10.58
N CYS A 32 -8.93 16.64 -9.76
CA CYS A 32 -9.94 17.20 -8.86
C CYS A 32 -11.16 17.75 -9.62
N VAL A 33 -10.93 18.47 -10.73
CA VAL A 33 -12.01 18.99 -11.58
C VAL A 33 -12.79 17.85 -12.23
N ARG A 34 -12.11 16.83 -12.78
CA ARG A 34 -12.77 15.65 -13.39
C ARG A 34 -13.60 14.88 -12.36
N ALA A 35 -13.11 14.74 -11.14
CA ALA A 35 -13.82 14.06 -10.05
C ALA A 35 -15.04 14.84 -9.54
N ARG A 36 -14.96 16.18 -9.45
CA ARG A 36 -16.01 17.00 -8.83
C ARG A 36 -17.04 17.56 -9.82
N VAL A 37 -16.58 17.99 -10.99
CA VAL A 37 -17.41 18.71 -11.97
C VAL A 37 -17.98 17.75 -13.01
N TYR A 38 -17.17 16.80 -13.46
CA TYR A 38 -17.53 15.90 -14.57
C TYR A 38 -17.99 14.50 -14.11
N ASP A 39 -17.88 14.17 -12.82
CA ASP A 39 -18.10 12.82 -12.24
C ASP A 39 -17.41 11.69 -13.04
N ASP A 40 -16.32 12.02 -13.75
CA ASP A 40 -15.54 11.06 -14.54
C ASP A 40 -14.43 10.45 -13.67
N ARG A 41 -14.79 9.33 -13.03
CA ARG A 41 -13.94 8.61 -12.08
C ARG A 41 -12.72 7.98 -12.76
N GLY A 42 -12.89 7.44 -13.97
CA GLY A 42 -11.81 6.76 -14.67
C GLY A 42 -10.68 7.73 -15.02
N SER A 43 -11.03 8.88 -15.58
CA SER A 43 -10.06 9.94 -15.90
C SER A 43 -9.44 10.54 -14.63
N ALA A 44 -10.22 10.76 -13.58
CA ALA A 44 -9.71 11.27 -12.31
C ALA A 44 -8.68 10.33 -11.67
N ILE A 45 -8.91 9.01 -11.71
CA ILE A 45 -7.96 8.02 -11.19
C ILE A 45 -6.68 8.01 -12.04
N ALA A 46 -6.79 8.00 -13.37
CA ALA A 46 -5.63 7.97 -14.25
C ALA A 46 -4.74 9.22 -14.12
N LEU A 47 -5.35 10.40 -14.01
CA LEU A 47 -4.61 11.65 -13.80
C LEU A 47 -4.07 11.76 -12.38
N GLY A 48 -4.84 11.29 -11.38
CA GLY A 48 -4.42 11.26 -9.99
C GLY A 48 -3.21 10.35 -9.75
N THR A 49 -3.16 9.16 -10.36
CA THR A 49 -1.97 8.28 -10.28
C THR A 49 -0.76 8.93 -10.94
N GLY A 50 -0.94 9.59 -12.09
CA GLY A 50 0.11 10.41 -12.70
C GLY A 50 0.60 11.53 -11.79
N ALA A 51 -0.29 12.22 -11.09
CA ALA A 51 0.07 13.26 -10.12
C ALA A 51 0.91 12.69 -8.96
N LEU A 52 0.56 11.50 -8.44
CA LEU A 52 1.31 10.85 -7.36
C LEU A 52 2.73 10.47 -7.77
N VAL A 53 2.92 9.94 -8.98
CA VAL A 53 4.26 9.62 -9.51
C VAL A 53 5.11 10.88 -9.61
N ASN A 54 4.55 11.96 -10.17
CA ASN A 54 5.25 13.23 -10.29
C ASN A 54 5.53 13.88 -8.93
N ALA A 55 4.62 13.71 -7.95
CA ALA A 55 4.82 14.19 -6.59
C ALA A 55 5.95 13.44 -5.87
N ALA A 56 6.09 12.13 -6.09
CA ALA A 56 7.20 11.35 -5.55
C ALA A 56 8.55 11.85 -6.09
N VAL A 57 8.61 12.09 -7.40
CA VAL A 57 9.78 12.63 -8.10
C VAL A 57 10.13 14.02 -7.56
N ALA A 58 9.15 14.93 -7.50
CA ALA A 58 9.33 16.27 -6.95
C ALA A 58 9.78 16.26 -5.48
N GLY A 59 9.16 15.42 -4.64
CA GLY A 59 9.53 15.28 -3.23
C GLY A 59 10.95 14.75 -3.02
N SER A 60 11.39 13.82 -3.87
CA SER A 60 12.78 13.33 -3.84
C SER A 60 13.82 14.37 -4.26
N GLY A 61 13.43 15.35 -5.08
CA GLY A 61 14.28 16.43 -5.59
C GLY A 61 14.20 17.74 -4.78
N LEU A 62 13.74 17.71 -3.53
CA LEU A 62 13.71 18.88 -2.63
C LEU A 62 15.04 19.13 -1.92
N LEU A 63 15.91 18.12 -1.82
CA LEU A 63 17.19 18.20 -1.12
C LEU A 63 18.34 17.80 -2.03
N SER A 64 19.32 18.71 -2.19
CA SER A 64 20.56 18.50 -2.95
C SER A 64 21.21 17.18 -2.55
N LEU A 65 21.60 16.37 -3.54
CA LEU A 65 22.46 15.22 -3.28
C LEU A 65 23.83 15.75 -2.85
N SER A 66 24.43 15.15 -1.82
CA SER A 66 25.83 15.41 -1.47
C SER A 66 26.71 14.76 -2.53
N ALA A 67 27.74 15.46 -2.99
CA ALA A 67 28.55 15.05 -4.14
C ALA A 67 29.05 13.60 -4.01
N GLY A 68 28.65 12.73 -4.97
CA GLY A 68 29.08 11.33 -5.05
C GLY A 68 28.22 10.33 -4.27
N GLN A 69 27.17 10.76 -3.57
CA GLN A 69 26.18 9.88 -2.94
C GLN A 69 24.91 9.83 -3.81
N GLY A 70 24.34 8.64 -4.00
CA GLY A 70 23.04 8.48 -4.67
C GLY A 70 21.89 9.09 -3.87
N VAL A 71 20.65 8.92 -4.37
CA VAL A 71 19.41 9.32 -3.65
C VAL A 71 19.49 8.80 -2.21
N GLY A 72 19.43 9.66 -1.19
CA GLY A 72 19.58 9.25 0.20
C GLY A 72 18.25 8.84 0.87
N ARG A 73 18.36 8.35 2.11
CA ARG A 73 17.22 7.96 2.97
C ARG A 73 16.24 9.12 3.20
N LEU A 74 16.78 10.34 3.24
CA LEU A 74 16.02 11.57 3.47
C LEU A 74 15.18 11.97 2.26
N GLN A 75 15.69 11.79 1.04
CA GLN A 75 14.93 12.00 -0.19
C GLN A 75 13.77 11.01 -0.31
N PHE A 76 13.97 9.74 0.09
CA PHE A 76 12.88 8.76 0.12
C PHE A 76 11.79 9.14 1.12
N LEU A 77 12.17 9.63 2.32
CA LEU A 77 11.22 10.13 3.31
C LEU A 77 10.38 11.30 2.76
N LEU A 78 11.03 12.26 2.09
CA LEU A 78 10.34 13.40 1.47
C LEU A 78 9.45 12.99 0.29
N ALA A 79 9.87 12.02 -0.51
CA ALA A 79 9.03 11.44 -1.56
C ALA A 79 7.76 10.80 -0.97
N CYS A 80 7.89 10.01 0.10
CA CYS A 80 6.75 9.44 0.81
C CYS A 80 5.83 10.53 1.38
N ALA A 81 6.39 11.60 1.96
CA ALA A 81 5.60 12.72 2.48
C ALA A 81 4.83 13.46 1.37
N ALA A 82 5.46 13.73 0.23
CA ALA A 82 4.82 14.40 -0.90
C ALA A 82 3.66 13.56 -1.48
N VAL A 83 3.89 12.25 -1.67
CA VAL A 83 2.85 11.30 -2.11
C VAL A 83 1.70 11.25 -1.11
N LEU A 84 1.99 11.24 0.20
CA LEU A 84 0.97 11.24 1.25
C LEU A 84 0.07 12.48 1.17
N VAL A 85 0.66 13.67 1.02
CA VAL A 85 -0.11 14.93 0.91
C VAL A 85 -1.02 14.90 -0.32
N VAL A 86 -0.50 14.54 -1.49
CA VAL A 86 -1.28 14.51 -2.73
C VAL A 86 -2.37 13.43 -2.68
N ALA A 87 -2.07 12.25 -2.12
CA ALA A 87 -3.04 11.17 -1.96
C ALA A 87 -4.17 11.55 -1.00
N VAL A 88 -3.88 12.26 0.09
CA VAL A 88 -4.90 12.78 1.03
C VAL A 88 -5.79 13.82 0.35
N ILE A 89 -5.23 14.73 -0.43
CA ILE A 89 -6.02 15.73 -1.19
C ILE A 89 -6.97 15.01 -2.14
N LEU A 90 -6.47 14.05 -2.93
CA LEU A 90 -7.29 13.28 -3.87
C LEU A 90 -8.38 12.47 -3.14
N MET A 91 -8.07 11.87 -2.00
CA MET A 91 -9.03 11.15 -1.16
C MET A 91 -10.14 12.05 -0.59
N ILE A 92 -9.83 13.29 -0.18
CA ILE A 92 -10.83 14.22 0.35
C ILE A 92 -11.69 14.81 -0.77
N VAL A 93 -11.08 15.05 -1.94
CA VAL A 93 -11.75 15.69 -3.06
C VAL A 93 -12.58 14.70 -3.87
N ALA A 94 -12.24 13.41 -3.93
CA ALA A 94 -13.06 12.43 -4.63
C ALA A 94 -14.37 12.15 -3.86
N PRO A 95 -15.55 12.35 -4.47
CA PRO A 95 -16.84 12.02 -3.84
C PRO A 95 -17.14 10.50 -3.88
N GLY A 96 -16.36 9.70 -4.61
CA GLY A 96 -16.42 8.24 -4.64
C GLY A 96 -15.37 7.62 -5.55
N GLY A 97 -15.07 6.33 -5.37
CA GLY A 97 -13.96 5.65 -6.04
C GLY A 97 -12.62 5.82 -5.34
N ASP A 98 -12.63 6.04 -4.03
CA ASP A 98 -11.46 6.47 -3.24
C ASP A 98 -10.44 5.34 -3.01
N GLY A 99 -10.79 4.10 -3.36
CA GLY A 99 -9.99 2.89 -3.10
C GLY A 99 -8.50 3.03 -3.46
N PRO A 100 -8.13 3.43 -4.70
CA PRO A 100 -6.74 3.62 -5.08
C PRO A 100 -6.03 4.69 -4.24
N PHE A 101 -6.69 5.82 -3.96
CA PHE A 101 -6.10 6.90 -3.18
C PHE A 101 -5.89 6.49 -1.72
N VAL A 102 -6.84 5.76 -1.14
CA VAL A 102 -6.72 5.16 0.21
C VAL A 102 -5.54 4.19 0.28
N ALA A 103 -5.34 3.38 -0.77
CA ALA A 103 -4.18 2.49 -0.88
C ALA A 103 -2.86 3.27 -0.84
N PHE A 104 -2.77 4.37 -1.60
CA PHE A 104 -1.60 5.24 -1.62
C PHE A 104 -1.39 5.99 -0.30
N VAL A 105 -2.44 6.46 0.36
CA VAL A 105 -2.34 7.06 1.71
C VAL A 105 -1.75 6.07 2.70
N PHE A 106 -2.29 4.84 2.74
CA PHE A 106 -1.80 3.81 3.66
C PHE A 106 -0.34 3.39 3.35
N ALA A 107 -0.03 3.19 2.07
CA ALA A 107 1.31 2.78 1.66
C ALA A 107 2.36 3.88 1.92
N SER A 108 2.04 5.15 1.62
CA SER A 108 2.94 6.28 1.84
C SER A 108 3.12 6.60 3.32
N ALA A 109 2.07 6.52 4.14
CA ALA A 109 2.18 6.65 5.59
C ALA A 109 3.08 5.55 6.20
N THR A 110 2.87 4.29 5.79
CA THR A 110 3.71 3.17 6.23
C THR A 110 5.17 3.38 5.80
N GLY A 111 5.40 3.75 4.54
CA GLY A 111 6.73 4.04 4.01
C GLY A 111 7.43 5.18 4.77
N LEU A 112 6.70 6.25 5.10
CA LEU A 112 7.22 7.38 5.88
C LEU A 112 7.65 6.94 7.28
N VAL A 113 6.80 6.22 8.00
CA VAL A 113 7.09 5.75 9.37
C VAL A 113 8.27 4.77 9.38
N VAL A 114 8.29 3.80 8.47
CA VAL A 114 9.38 2.83 8.36
C VAL A 114 10.70 3.53 8.04
N THR A 115 10.68 4.48 7.09
CA THR A 115 11.89 5.22 6.71
C THR A 115 12.39 6.07 7.85
N PHE A 116 11.48 6.73 8.58
CA PHE A 116 11.82 7.50 9.77
C PHE A 116 12.48 6.63 10.84
N ILE A 117 11.87 5.49 11.18
CA ILE A 117 12.43 4.53 12.13
C ILE A 117 13.81 4.06 11.66
N ALA A 118 13.93 3.71 10.38
CA ALA A 118 15.18 3.22 9.82
C ALA A 118 16.28 4.30 9.89
N ILE A 119 15.96 5.58 9.69
CA ILE A 119 16.90 6.69 9.87
C ILE A 119 17.31 6.81 11.34
N THR A 120 16.35 6.81 12.27
CA THR A 120 16.63 7.00 13.70
C THR A 120 17.37 5.83 14.36
N ALA A 121 17.16 4.61 13.85
CA ALA A 121 17.76 3.38 14.37
C ALA A 121 18.92 2.87 13.50
N GLU A 122 19.35 3.66 12.51
CA GLU A 122 20.45 3.35 11.58
C GLU A 122 20.34 1.99 10.86
N LEU A 123 19.12 1.44 10.74
CA LEU A 123 18.87 0.09 10.20
C LEU A 123 19.36 -0.05 8.75
N ALA A 124 19.80 -1.25 8.37
CA ALA A 124 20.03 -1.55 6.97
C ALA A 124 18.70 -1.59 6.18
N PRO A 125 18.68 -1.28 4.87
CA PRO A 125 17.46 -1.37 4.05
C PRO A 125 16.80 -2.75 4.08
N THR A 126 17.60 -3.80 4.19
CA THR A 126 17.16 -5.20 4.31
C THR A 126 16.45 -5.47 5.63
N GLU A 127 16.94 -4.90 6.74
CA GLU A 127 16.32 -5.03 8.06
C GLU A 127 14.97 -4.32 8.13
N ALA A 128 14.90 -3.09 7.58
CA ALA A 128 13.64 -2.35 7.50
C ALA A 128 12.59 -3.10 6.67
N ALA A 129 13.01 -3.67 5.54
CA ALA A 129 12.10 -4.43 4.69
C ALA A 129 11.69 -5.79 5.31
N ALA A 130 12.56 -6.42 6.10
CA ALA A 130 12.26 -7.65 6.83
C ALA A 130 11.17 -7.44 7.90
N VAL A 131 11.04 -6.24 8.48
CA VAL A 131 9.94 -5.88 9.39
C VAL A 131 8.66 -5.53 8.62
N CYS A 132 8.78 -4.89 7.46
CA CYS A 132 7.64 -4.48 6.65
C CYS A 132 6.83 -5.65 6.08
N ALA A 133 7.50 -6.72 5.65
CA ALA A 133 6.85 -7.89 5.08
C ALA A 133 5.86 -8.58 6.05
N PRO A 134 6.25 -8.98 7.28
CA PRO A 134 5.30 -9.55 8.24
C PRO A 134 4.30 -8.51 8.74
N PHE A 135 4.67 -7.22 8.84
CA PHE A 135 3.71 -6.17 9.15
C PHE A 135 2.58 -6.07 8.12
N ALA A 136 2.89 -6.14 6.82
CA ALA A 136 1.89 -6.10 5.76
C ALA A 136 0.96 -7.33 5.78
N VAL A 137 1.53 -8.53 5.98
CA VAL A 137 0.76 -9.77 6.08
C VAL A 137 -0.11 -9.79 7.34
N GLY A 138 0.44 -9.31 8.46
CA GLY A 138 -0.26 -9.16 9.74
C GLY A 138 -1.37 -8.11 9.66
N ALA A 139 -1.10 -6.94 9.09
CA ALA A 139 -2.11 -5.89 8.91
C ALA A 139 -3.30 -6.39 8.08
N LEU A 140 -3.04 -7.15 7.01
CA LEU A 140 -4.09 -7.83 6.26
C LEU A 140 -4.89 -8.79 7.16
N ALA A 141 -4.28 -9.48 8.14
CA ALA A 141 -4.92 -10.41 9.10
C ALA A 141 -6.00 -9.72 9.91
N PHE A 142 -5.71 -8.50 10.34
CA PHE A 142 -6.60 -7.71 11.19
C PHE A 142 -7.54 -6.78 10.42
N LEU A 143 -7.37 -6.65 9.10
CA LEU A 143 -8.18 -5.77 8.25
C LEU A 143 -9.70 -6.01 8.36
N PRO A 144 -10.22 -7.26 8.36
CA PRO A 144 -11.64 -7.52 8.54
C PRO A 144 -12.16 -7.00 9.89
N GLY A 145 -11.38 -7.15 10.96
CA GLY A 145 -11.73 -6.68 12.31
C GLY A 145 -11.57 -5.17 12.51
N LEU A 146 -10.64 -4.52 11.80
CA LEU A 146 -10.52 -3.06 11.76
C LEU A 146 -11.66 -2.44 10.93
N SER A 147 -12.08 -3.10 9.86
CA SER A 147 -13.16 -2.63 9.00
C SER A 147 -14.52 -2.60 9.67
N THR A 148 -14.84 -3.57 10.54
CA THR A 148 -16.10 -3.54 11.28
C THR A 148 -16.19 -2.33 12.21
N ARG A 149 -15.04 -1.87 12.73
CA ARG A 149 -14.92 -0.65 13.55
C ARG A 149 -14.97 0.62 12.72
N PHE A 150 -14.30 0.66 11.56
CA PHE A 150 -14.29 1.85 10.69
C PHE A 150 -15.58 2.04 9.91
N ALA A 151 -16.32 0.97 9.59
CA ALA A 151 -17.57 1.07 8.86
C ALA A 151 -18.68 1.79 9.65
N ARG A 152 -18.53 1.95 10.98
CA ARG A 152 -19.57 2.48 11.89
C ARG A 152 -20.95 1.95 11.50
N LEU A 153 -21.01 0.67 11.12
CA LEU A 153 -22.29 0.03 10.88
C LEU A 153 -23.04 0.18 12.19
N PRO A 154 -24.31 0.64 12.19
CA PRO A 154 -25.13 0.60 13.38
C PRO A 154 -25.11 -0.86 13.81
N ILE A 155 -24.28 -1.14 14.81
CA ILE A 155 -24.22 -2.43 15.47
C ILE A 155 -25.63 -2.59 15.98
N GLY A 156 -26.35 -3.55 15.39
CA GLY A 156 -27.59 -4.04 15.97
C GLY A 156 -27.22 -4.50 17.35
N PHE A 157 -27.33 -3.61 18.31
CA PHE A 157 -27.16 -3.93 19.70
C PHE A 157 -28.43 -4.69 20.03
N GLU A 158 -28.40 -6.00 19.82
CA GLU A 158 -29.40 -6.90 20.39
C GLU A 158 -29.11 -6.86 21.88
N PRO A 159 -29.90 -6.14 22.70
CA PRO A 159 -29.66 -6.15 24.13
C PRO A 159 -29.79 -7.60 24.59
N PRO A 160 -28.96 -8.06 25.56
CA PRO A 160 -29.12 -9.38 26.12
C PRO A 160 -30.59 -9.57 26.48
N ARG A 161 -31.23 -10.62 25.94
CA ARG A 161 -32.59 -10.98 26.37
C ARG A 161 -32.51 -11.22 27.87
N SER A 162 -32.87 -10.22 28.66
CA SER A 162 -33.10 -10.36 30.09
C SER A 162 -34.27 -11.33 30.17
N ALA A 163 -33.95 -12.57 30.51
CA ALA A 163 -34.93 -13.60 30.71
C ALA A 163 -35.92 -13.13 31.79
N VAL A 164 -37.19 -13.41 31.53
CA VAL A 164 -38.36 -13.31 32.41
C VAL A 164 -39.11 -11.96 32.35
N GLY A 165 -40.17 -11.95 31.53
CA GLY A 165 -41.41 -11.23 31.84
C GLY A 165 -41.78 -10.07 30.92
N ASP A 166 -42.36 -10.36 29.75
CA ASP A 166 -43.54 -9.64 29.24
C ASP A 166 -44.12 -10.40 28.03
N TYR A 167 -45.08 -11.31 28.28
CA TYR A 167 -45.93 -11.84 27.22
C TYR A 167 -47.10 -10.87 27.05
N GLY A 168 -46.93 -9.91 26.15
CA GLY A 168 -48.01 -9.10 25.59
C GLY A 168 -48.24 -7.77 26.30
N THR A 169 -47.74 -6.70 25.70
CA THR A 169 -48.40 -5.38 25.52
C THR A 169 -47.43 -4.28 25.08
N SER A 170 -46.14 -4.57 24.96
CA SER A 170 -45.17 -3.63 24.40
C SER A 170 -44.94 -3.90 22.91
N GLU A 171 -45.77 -3.31 22.05
CA GLU A 171 -45.47 -3.21 20.61
C GLU A 171 -44.08 -2.56 20.47
N PRO A 172 -43.13 -3.16 19.72
CA PRO A 172 -41.82 -2.53 19.52
C PRO A 172 -42.07 -1.17 18.88
N ALA A 173 -41.71 -0.09 19.57
CA ALA A 173 -41.80 1.26 19.02
C ALA A 173 -41.17 1.23 17.61
N PRO A 174 -41.87 1.70 16.56
CA PRO A 174 -41.36 1.62 15.21
C PRO A 174 -40.02 2.35 15.16
N GLN A 175 -38.95 1.59 14.92
CA GLN A 175 -37.64 2.15 14.64
C GLN A 175 -37.85 3.16 13.50
N GLY A 176 -37.72 4.45 13.80
CA GLY A 176 -37.98 5.53 12.83
C GLY A 176 -37.26 5.25 11.51
N PRO A 177 -37.80 5.71 10.37
CA PRO A 177 -37.44 5.23 9.04
C PRO A 177 -35.92 5.20 8.86
N VAL A 178 -35.36 3.99 8.93
CA VAL A 178 -33.94 3.75 8.69
C VAL A 178 -33.73 4.09 7.23
N ASP A 179 -32.97 5.16 6.99
CA ASP A 179 -32.77 5.72 5.66
C ASP A 179 -31.91 4.74 4.85
N ALA A 180 -32.57 3.74 4.24
CA ALA A 180 -31.94 2.60 3.58
C ALA A 180 -30.96 3.05 2.48
N VAL A 181 -31.20 4.22 1.89
CA VAL A 181 -30.33 4.88 0.92
C VAL A 181 -29.01 5.33 1.58
N ARG A 182 -29.04 5.94 2.78
CA ARG A 182 -27.84 6.33 3.52
C ARG A 182 -27.05 5.11 3.99
N LEU A 183 -27.75 4.06 4.43
CA LEU A 183 -27.11 2.82 4.88
C LEU A 183 -26.42 2.08 3.72
N ALA A 184 -27.07 2.02 2.55
CA ALA A 184 -26.48 1.45 1.33
C ALA A 184 -25.27 2.26 0.83
N ALA A 185 -25.33 3.59 0.89
CA ALA A 185 -24.21 4.46 0.54
C ALA A 185 -23.02 4.28 1.50
N GLN A 186 -23.28 4.18 2.81
CA GLN A 186 -22.26 3.96 3.83
C GLN A 186 -21.61 2.57 3.70
N ALA A 187 -22.38 1.53 3.41
CA ALA A 187 -21.85 0.20 3.14
C ALA A 187 -20.94 0.16 1.91
N ARG A 188 -21.32 0.85 0.84
CA ARG A 188 -20.51 0.96 -0.39
C ARG A 188 -19.20 1.69 -0.13
N ARG A 189 -19.24 2.78 0.64
CA ARG A 189 -18.03 3.53 1.05
C ARG A 189 -17.10 2.70 1.94
N GLY A 190 -17.66 1.93 2.88
CA GLY A 190 -16.89 0.99 3.70
C GLY A 190 -16.18 -0.08 2.88
N HIS A 191 -16.82 -0.57 1.82
CA HIS A 191 -16.21 -1.53 0.89
C HIS A 191 -15.06 -0.94 0.07
N GLU A 192 -15.19 0.31 -0.38
CA GLU A 192 -14.12 1.02 -1.10
C GLU A 192 -12.91 1.30 -0.21
N LEU A 193 -13.14 1.68 1.06
CA LEU A 193 -12.07 1.86 2.05
C LEU A 193 -11.33 0.55 2.34
N LEU A 194 -12.07 -0.56 2.46
CA LEU A 194 -11.52 -1.90 2.60
C LEU A 194 -10.62 -2.28 1.43
N LEU A 195 -11.12 -2.08 0.22
CA LEU A 195 -10.38 -2.36 -1.01
C LEU A 195 -9.08 -1.55 -1.05
N GLY A 196 -9.14 -0.27 -0.67
CA GLY A 196 -7.97 0.59 -0.57
C GLY A 196 -6.95 0.12 0.46
N LEU A 197 -7.40 -0.24 1.67
CA LEU A 197 -6.50 -0.77 2.70
C LEU A 197 -5.81 -2.08 2.26
N VAL A 198 -6.55 -2.99 1.61
CA VAL A 198 -5.98 -4.22 1.04
C VAL A 198 -4.94 -3.89 -0.03
N GLY A 199 -5.27 -2.96 -0.94
CA GLY A 199 -4.35 -2.47 -1.96
C GLY A 199 -3.08 -1.84 -1.38
N GLY A 200 -3.22 -1.08 -0.28
CA GLY A 200 -2.10 -0.48 0.44
C GLY A 200 -1.16 -1.53 1.03
N CYS A 201 -1.70 -2.53 1.74
CA CYS A 201 -0.90 -3.64 2.25
C CYS A 201 -0.23 -4.45 1.14
N ALA A 202 -0.92 -4.64 0.01
CA ALA A 202 -0.38 -5.29 -1.17
C ALA A 202 0.83 -4.53 -1.74
N LEU A 203 0.74 -3.20 -1.87
CA LEU A 203 1.85 -2.35 -2.30
C LEU A 203 3.05 -2.44 -1.34
N VAL A 204 2.81 -2.39 -0.03
CA VAL A 204 3.87 -2.50 0.98
C VAL A 204 4.58 -3.86 0.90
N ALA A 205 3.82 -4.93 0.74
CA ALA A 205 4.38 -6.28 0.62
C ALA A 205 5.22 -6.44 -0.66
N VAL A 206 4.74 -5.94 -1.80
CA VAL A 206 5.51 -5.98 -3.07
C VAL A 206 6.79 -5.15 -2.94
N ALA A 207 6.73 -3.97 -2.32
CA ALA A 207 7.91 -3.14 -2.08
C ALA A 207 8.93 -3.84 -1.15
N ALA A 208 8.46 -4.49 -0.08
CA ALA A 208 9.32 -5.26 0.82
C ALA A 208 9.94 -6.47 0.11
N ALA A 209 9.14 -7.23 -0.64
CA ALA A 209 9.60 -8.38 -1.41
C ALA A 209 10.61 -7.98 -2.50
N ALA A 210 10.44 -6.81 -3.12
CA ALA A 210 11.42 -6.24 -4.03
C ALA A 210 12.76 -6.01 -3.32
N VAL A 211 12.76 -5.34 -2.17
CA VAL A 211 14.00 -5.05 -1.44
C VAL A 211 14.68 -6.34 -0.97
N LEU A 212 13.91 -7.33 -0.51
CA LEU A 212 14.43 -8.61 -0.04
C LEU A 212 14.92 -9.51 -1.18
N GLY A 213 14.24 -9.51 -2.33
CA GLY A 213 14.60 -10.33 -3.48
C GLY A 213 15.91 -9.91 -4.15
N PHE A 214 16.24 -8.62 -4.09
CA PHE A 214 17.51 -8.07 -4.58
C PHE A 214 18.64 -8.12 -3.53
N SER A 215 18.38 -8.63 -2.33
CA SER A 215 19.39 -8.82 -1.29
C SER A 215 20.25 -10.06 -1.58
N ASP A 216 21.53 -9.99 -1.22
CA ASP A 216 22.46 -11.12 -1.23
C ASP A 216 22.17 -12.17 -0.13
N ASN A 217 21.19 -11.91 0.73
CA ASN A 217 20.85 -12.77 1.86
C ASN A 217 19.74 -13.78 1.51
N VAL A 218 20.08 -15.07 1.55
CA VAL A 218 19.17 -16.21 1.33
C VAL A 218 17.95 -16.16 2.26
N TRP A 219 18.12 -15.76 3.52
CA TRP A 219 17.00 -15.63 4.47
C TRP A 219 16.02 -14.52 4.07
N GLY A 220 16.53 -13.44 3.47
CA GLY A 220 15.70 -12.39 2.89
C GLY A 220 14.90 -12.89 1.69
N GLN A 221 15.53 -13.65 0.79
CA GLN A 221 14.88 -14.23 -0.38
C GLN A 221 13.79 -15.24 0.02
N LEU A 222 14.04 -16.09 1.01
CA LEU A 222 13.04 -16.99 1.61
C LEU A 222 11.84 -16.24 2.20
N LEU A 223 12.09 -15.13 2.89
CA LEU A 223 11.03 -14.32 3.48
C LEU A 223 10.22 -13.57 2.40
N ALA A 224 10.85 -13.13 1.30
CA ALA A 224 10.15 -12.61 0.14
C ALA A 224 9.26 -13.69 -0.53
N LEU A 225 9.77 -14.91 -0.66
CA LEU A 225 9.00 -16.05 -1.18
C LEU A 225 7.80 -16.36 -0.29
N ALA A 226 8.01 -16.48 1.03
CA ALA A 226 6.95 -16.72 2.00
C ALA A 226 5.88 -15.61 1.96
N THR A 227 6.29 -14.36 1.80
CA THR A 227 5.38 -13.21 1.67
C THR A 227 4.54 -13.29 0.40
N GLY A 228 5.16 -13.64 -0.74
CA GLY A 228 4.46 -13.84 -2.02
C GLY A 228 3.44 -14.99 -1.95
N VAL A 229 3.84 -16.13 -1.39
CA VAL A 229 2.97 -17.30 -1.21
C VAL A 229 1.82 -16.98 -0.25
N ALA A 230 2.09 -16.30 0.87
CA ALA A 230 1.07 -15.88 1.81
C ALA A 230 0.02 -14.97 1.15
N MET A 231 0.44 -14.04 0.28
CA MET A 231 -0.48 -13.20 -0.49
C MET A 231 -1.35 -14.00 -1.45
N LEU A 232 -0.77 -14.98 -2.16
CA LEU A 232 -1.51 -15.86 -3.08
C LEU A 232 -2.54 -16.72 -2.34
N MET A 233 -2.15 -17.38 -1.25
CA MET A 233 -3.07 -18.20 -0.46
C MET A 233 -4.22 -17.38 0.08
N ARG A 234 -3.93 -16.13 0.44
CA ARG A 234 -4.92 -15.22 1.00
C ARG A 234 -5.91 -14.68 -0.02
N ALA A 235 -5.58 -14.69 -1.31
CA ALA A 235 -6.51 -14.31 -2.37
C ALA A 235 -7.79 -15.18 -2.34
N HIS A 236 -7.69 -16.45 -1.94
CA HIS A 236 -8.84 -17.36 -1.84
C HIS A 236 -9.86 -17.00 -0.74
N LEU A 237 -9.45 -16.23 0.28
CA LEU A 237 -10.34 -15.84 1.38
C LEU A 237 -11.26 -14.67 1.01
N PHE A 238 -10.94 -13.92 -0.03
CA PHE A 238 -11.74 -12.76 -0.44
C PHE A 238 -12.83 -13.18 -1.42
N ARG A 239 -14.08 -12.86 -1.07
CA ARG A 239 -15.25 -13.15 -1.92
C ARG A 239 -15.42 -12.13 -3.06
N TYR A 240 -14.68 -11.02 -3.03
CA TYR A 240 -14.82 -9.91 -3.98
C TYR A 240 -13.68 -9.89 -5.00
N THR A 241 -14.03 -9.89 -6.29
CA THR A 241 -13.08 -10.02 -7.41
C THR A 241 -12.00 -8.95 -7.43
N ALA A 242 -12.33 -7.70 -7.04
CA ALA A 242 -11.35 -6.62 -6.97
C ALA A 242 -10.28 -6.86 -5.88
N GLN A 243 -10.66 -7.41 -4.73
CA GLN A 243 -9.73 -7.73 -3.63
C GLN A 243 -8.86 -8.95 -3.99
N VAL A 244 -9.45 -9.96 -4.63
CA VAL A 244 -8.74 -11.12 -5.18
C VAL A 244 -7.73 -10.67 -6.22
N GLY A 245 -8.12 -9.81 -7.16
CA GLY A 245 -7.25 -9.29 -8.21
C GLY A 245 -6.04 -8.56 -7.66
N CYS A 246 -6.22 -7.65 -6.69
CA CYS A 246 -5.11 -6.91 -6.08
C CYS A 246 -4.13 -7.83 -5.34
N THR A 247 -4.63 -8.76 -4.53
CA THR A 247 -3.77 -9.69 -3.76
C THR A 247 -3.06 -10.70 -4.64
N LEU A 248 -3.73 -11.20 -5.68
CA LEU A 248 -3.16 -12.11 -6.66
C LEU A 248 -2.09 -11.42 -7.52
N ALA A 249 -2.37 -10.23 -8.04
CA ALA A 249 -1.39 -9.42 -8.78
C ALA A 249 -0.17 -9.07 -7.90
N ALA A 250 -0.38 -8.78 -6.62
CA ALA A 250 0.71 -8.51 -5.68
C ALA A 250 1.55 -9.76 -5.33
N GLY A 251 0.92 -10.93 -5.19
CA GLY A 251 1.60 -12.20 -5.00
C GLY A 251 2.46 -12.58 -6.22
N LEU A 252 1.87 -12.52 -7.41
CA LEU A 252 2.59 -12.73 -8.68
C LEU A 252 3.70 -11.72 -8.90
N GLY A 253 3.44 -10.42 -8.65
CA GLY A 253 4.44 -9.37 -8.75
C GLY A 253 5.63 -9.64 -7.83
N SER A 254 5.38 -9.97 -6.56
CA SER A 254 6.43 -10.33 -5.60
C SER A 254 7.28 -11.51 -6.08
N LEU A 255 6.67 -12.55 -6.64
CA LEU A 255 7.38 -13.73 -7.16
C LEU A 255 8.21 -13.41 -8.41
N VAL A 256 7.67 -12.60 -9.33
CA VAL A 256 8.42 -12.15 -10.51
C VAL A 256 9.62 -11.30 -10.10
N LEU A 257 9.44 -10.36 -9.16
CA LEU A 257 10.55 -9.55 -8.66
C LEU A 257 11.61 -10.39 -7.94
N LEU A 258 11.20 -11.41 -7.17
CA LEU A 258 12.13 -12.36 -6.57
C LEU A 258 12.90 -13.15 -7.63
N GLY A 259 12.21 -13.66 -8.66
CA GLY A 259 12.85 -14.37 -9.77
C GLY A 259 13.85 -13.50 -10.54
N ILE A 260 13.52 -12.23 -10.76
CA ILE A 260 14.44 -11.24 -11.35
C ILE A 260 15.63 -10.99 -10.41
N GLY A 261 15.40 -10.82 -9.11
CA GLY A 261 16.45 -10.63 -8.11
C GLY A 261 17.45 -11.79 -8.08
N LEU A 262 16.95 -13.03 -8.08
CA LEU A 262 17.77 -14.25 -8.16
C LEU A 262 18.55 -14.36 -9.48
N SER A 263 17.98 -13.91 -10.59
CA SER A 263 18.64 -13.96 -11.90
C SER A 263 19.75 -12.93 -12.04
N LEU A 264 19.58 -11.75 -11.43
CA LEU A 264 20.55 -10.65 -11.46
C LEU A 264 21.63 -10.79 -10.39
N ASN A 265 21.31 -11.40 -9.25
CA ASN A 265 22.22 -11.56 -8.13
C ASN A 265 22.17 -13.01 -7.61
N PRO A 266 22.74 -13.97 -8.36
CA PRO A 266 22.67 -15.36 -8.00
C PRO A 266 23.39 -15.59 -6.67
N PRO A 267 22.75 -16.23 -5.67
CA PRO A 267 23.40 -16.54 -4.40
C PRO A 267 24.54 -17.55 -4.66
N LEU A 268 25.75 -17.01 -4.86
CA LEU A 268 26.93 -17.76 -5.27
C LEU A 268 27.32 -18.85 -4.26
N THR A 269 26.90 -18.73 -3.01
CA THR A 269 27.10 -19.74 -1.96
C THR A 269 26.29 -21.00 -2.23
N LEU A 270 25.00 -20.89 -2.49
CA LEU A 270 24.12 -22.02 -2.86
C LEU A 270 24.50 -22.66 -4.20
N VAL A 271 24.87 -21.85 -5.19
CA VAL A 271 25.35 -22.38 -6.48
C VAL A 271 26.67 -23.13 -6.30
N ARG A 272 27.58 -22.61 -5.47
CA ARG A 272 28.84 -23.30 -5.15
C ARG A 272 28.63 -24.55 -4.31
N ASP A 273 27.70 -24.55 -3.35
CA ASP A 273 27.44 -25.70 -2.49
C ASP A 273 26.65 -26.80 -3.24
N ALA A 274 25.73 -26.42 -4.13
CA ALA A 274 25.06 -27.33 -5.06
C ALA A 274 26.03 -27.90 -6.11
N LEU A 275 26.96 -27.09 -6.64
CA LEU A 275 28.03 -27.57 -7.53
C LEU A 275 29.07 -28.45 -6.81
N LYS A 276 29.24 -28.28 -5.49
CA LYS A 276 30.10 -29.12 -4.65
C LYS A 276 29.45 -30.43 -4.22
N GLY A 277 28.15 -30.62 -4.47
CA GLY A 277 27.48 -31.91 -4.29
C GLY A 277 27.10 -32.25 -2.84
N ASP A 278 27.02 -31.27 -1.93
CA ASP A 278 26.54 -31.53 -0.56
C ASP A 278 24.99 -31.52 -0.51
N GLY A 279 24.39 -32.56 -1.08
CA GLY A 279 22.96 -32.87 -0.95
C GLY A 279 22.59 -33.51 0.40
N ALA A 280 23.30 -33.19 1.49
CA ALA A 280 23.21 -33.91 2.78
C ALA A 280 22.84 -33.02 3.98
N ALA A 281 22.12 -31.92 3.78
CA ALA A 281 21.51 -31.17 4.87
C ALA A 281 20.13 -30.63 4.46
N LEU A 282 19.21 -31.57 4.20
CA LEU A 282 17.76 -31.38 4.36
C LEU A 282 17.37 -31.85 5.76
#